data_AF-C3VPH1-F1
#
_entry.id   AF-C3VPH1-F1
#
_cell.length_a   1.000
_cell.length_b   1.000
_cell.length_c   1.000
_cell.angle_alpha   90.00
_cell.angle_beta   90.00
_cell.angle_gamma   90.00
#
_symmetry.space_group_name_H-M   'P 1'
#
loop_
_entity.id
_entity.type
_entity.pdbx_description
1 polymer ?
#
loop_
_entity_poly.entity_id
_entity_poly.type
_entity_poly.pdbx_seq_one_letter_code
_entity_poly.pdbx_strand_id
1 'polypeptide(L)'
;AVLEDPFILLVSSKVSTVKDLLPLLEKVIQAGKPLLIIAEDVEGEALSTLVVNKIRGTFKSVAVKAPGFGDRRKAMLQDMAILTGGQVISEEVGLSLESADISLLGKARKVVVTKDETTIVEGAGDSDAIAGRVAQIRTEIENSDSDYDREKLQERLAKLAGGVAVIKAGAATEVELKERKHRIEDAVRNAKAAVEEGIVAGGGVALLHAIPALDELKLEGDEATGANIVRVALEAPLKQIAFNGGLEPGVVAEKVRNSPAGTGLNAATGEYEDLLKAGVADPVKVTRSALQNAASIAGLFLTTEAVVADKPEKAAA
;
A
#
# COMPACT_ATOMS: atom_id res chain seq x y z
N ALA A 1 3.55 1.35 -11.14
CA ALA A 1 3.20 1.20 -12.57
C ALA A 1 1.71 0.91 -12.70
N VAL A 2 1.06 1.41 -13.75
CA VAL A 2 -0.36 1.13 -14.04
C VAL A 2 -0.45 0.60 -15.46
N LEU A 3 -1.03 -0.59 -15.63
CA LEU A 3 -1.24 -1.25 -16.91
C LEU A 3 -2.75 -1.33 -17.18
N GLU A 4 -3.19 -0.82 -18.32
CA GLU A 4 -4.59 -0.92 -18.78
C GLU A 4 -4.69 -2.02 -19.83
N ASP A 5 -5.70 -2.89 -19.69
CA ASP A 5 -5.92 -4.09 -20.51
C ASP A 5 -4.65 -4.95 -20.75
N PRO A 6 -3.89 -5.33 -19.70
CA PRO A 6 -2.67 -6.11 -19.89
C PRO A 6 -2.93 -7.59 -20.13
N PHE A 7 -1.98 -8.22 -20.83
CA PHE A 7 -1.75 -9.65 -20.70
C PHE A 7 -0.98 -9.98 -19.42
N ILE A 8 -1.24 -11.16 -18.86
CA ILE A 8 -0.65 -11.64 -17.61
C ILE A 8 0.00 -12.99 -17.87
N LEU A 9 1.33 -13.01 -17.82
CA LEU A 9 2.15 -14.20 -17.91
C LEU A 9 2.41 -14.75 -16.51
N LEU A 10 2.03 -16.01 -16.28
CA LEU A 10 2.20 -16.72 -15.01
C LEU A 10 3.20 -17.86 -15.21
N VAL A 11 4.33 -17.81 -14.51
CA VAL A 11 5.43 -18.78 -14.66
C VAL A 11 5.78 -19.36 -13.29
N SER A 12 5.89 -20.69 -13.18
CA SER A 12 6.24 -21.33 -11.91
C SER A 12 7.75 -21.31 -11.59
N SER A 13 8.58 -21.11 -12.62
CA SER A 13 10.05 -21.11 -12.58
C SER A 13 10.65 -19.70 -12.63
N LYS A 14 11.97 -19.62 -12.51
CA LYS A 14 12.75 -18.39 -12.71
C LYS A 14 12.90 -18.08 -14.19
N VAL A 15 12.94 -16.79 -14.51
CA VAL A 15 13.14 -16.29 -15.87
C VAL A 15 14.44 -15.50 -15.92
N SER A 16 15.51 -16.17 -16.35
CA SER A 16 16.87 -15.61 -16.39
C SER A 16 17.28 -15.14 -17.79
N THR A 17 16.80 -15.84 -18.83
CA THR A 17 17.23 -15.67 -20.21
C THR A 17 16.12 -15.06 -21.06
N VAL A 18 16.46 -14.07 -21.87
CA VAL A 18 15.47 -13.40 -22.74
C VAL A 18 15.01 -14.30 -23.87
N LYS A 19 15.86 -15.22 -24.34
CA LYS A 19 15.60 -16.14 -25.45
C LYS A 19 14.28 -16.90 -25.29
N ASP A 20 13.98 -17.35 -24.07
CA ASP A 20 12.77 -18.12 -23.77
C ASP A 20 11.51 -17.25 -23.81
N LEU A 21 11.66 -15.95 -23.55
CA LEU A 21 10.58 -14.97 -23.59
C LEU A 21 10.35 -14.38 -24.99
N LEU A 22 11.38 -14.33 -25.85
CA LEU A 22 11.32 -13.63 -27.14
C LEU A 22 10.10 -14.03 -28.01
N PRO A 23 9.81 -15.34 -28.23
CA PRO A 23 8.68 -15.73 -29.08
C PRO A 23 7.34 -15.19 -28.58
N LEU A 24 7.15 -15.15 -27.25
CA LEU A 24 5.94 -14.66 -26.63
C LEU A 24 5.90 -13.12 -26.62
N LEU A 25 7.03 -12.47 -26.34
CA LEU A 25 7.15 -11.01 -26.33
C LEU A 25 6.82 -10.41 -27.69
N GLU A 26 7.31 -10.99 -28.78
CA GLU A 26 7.01 -10.53 -30.14
C GLU A 26 5.51 -10.54 -30.42
N LYS A 27 4.82 -11.62 -30.05
CA LYS A 27 3.36 -11.75 -30.18
C LYS A 27 2.61 -10.70 -29.35
N VAL A 28 3.04 -10.46 -28.11
CA VAL A 28 2.41 -9.47 -27.23
C VAL A 28 2.63 -8.04 -27.75
N ILE A 29 3.82 -7.74 -28.27
CA ILE A 29 4.14 -6.45 -28.91
C ILE A 29 3.27 -6.24 -30.16
N GLN A 30 3.10 -7.26 -31.00
CA GLN A 30 2.21 -7.21 -32.17
C GLN A 30 0.75 -6.96 -31.77
N ALA A 31 0.30 -7.52 -30.65
CA ALA A 31 -1.02 -7.26 -30.09
C ALA A 31 -1.17 -5.85 -29.49
N GLY A 32 -0.08 -5.10 -29.32
CA GLY A 32 -0.08 -3.72 -28.83
C GLY A 32 -0.51 -3.58 -27.36
N LYS A 33 -0.51 -4.68 -26.59
CA LYS A 33 -0.96 -4.70 -25.19
C LYS A 33 0.21 -4.72 -24.21
N PRO A 34 0.06 -4.13 -23.01
CA PRO A 34 1.07 -4.24 -21.96
C PRO A 34 1.16 -5.68 -21.41
N LEU A 35 2.31 -6.02 -20.82
CA LEU A 35 2.55 -7.34 -20.20
C LEU A 35 2.91 -7.23 -18.72
N LEU A 36 2.17 -7.96 -17.88
CA LEU A 36 2.57 -8.29 -16.52
C LEU A 36 3.21 -9.68 -16.51
N ILE A 37 4.40 -9.80 -15.93
CA ILE A 37 5.08 -11.08 -15.73
C ILE A 37 5.09 -11.38 -14.23
N ILE A 38 4.49 -12.51 -13.85
CA ILE A 38 4.53 -13.04 -12.48
C ILE A 38 5.28 -14.37 -12.53
N ALA A 39 6.49 -14.39 -11.97
CA ALA A 39 7.37 -15.55 -11.98
C ALA A 39 7.99 -15.81 -10.60
N GLU A 40 8.63 -16.96 -10.36
CA GLU A 40 9.41 -17.15 -9.13
C GLU A 40 10.44 -16.03 -8.94
N ASP A 41 11.17 -15.73 -10.02
CA ASP A 41 12.07 -14.59 -10.10
C ASP A 41 12.25 -14.17 -11.56
N VAL A 42 12.60 -12.90 -11.79
CA VAL A 42 12.99 -12.38 -13.11
C VAL A 42 14.33 -11.68 -12.94
N GLU A 43 15.38 -12.27 -13.51
CA GLU A 43 16.76 -11.88 -13.23
C GLU A 43 17.62 -11.83 -14.51
N GLY A 44 18.87 -11.41 -14.36
CA GLY A 44 19.87 -11.46 -15.43
C GLY A 44 19.52 -10.66 -16.68
N GLU A 45 19.70 -11.30 -17.83
CA GLU A 45 19.50 -10.71 -19.15
C GLU A 45 18.03 -10.40 -19.42
N ALA A 46 17.12 -11.27 -18.95
CA ALA A 46 15.68 -11.08 -19.12
C ALA A 46 15.22 -9.75 -18.47
N LEU A 47 15.62 -9.52 -17.21
CA LEU A 47 15.26 -8.28 -16.50
C LEU A 47 15.85 -7.05 -17.19
N SER A 48 17.14 -7.11 -17.55
CA SER A 48 17.85 -6.01 -18.21
C SER A 48 17.16 -5.61 -19.52
N THR A 49 16.74 -6.60 -20.31
CA THR A 49 16.05 -6.38 -21.58
C THR A 49 14.67 -5.76 -21.41
N LEU A 50 13.90 -6.20 -20.40
CA LEU A 50 12.60 -5.61 -20.08
C LEU A 50 12.74 -4.14 -19.66
N VAL A 51 13.75 -3.82 -18.85
CA VAL A 51 14.02 -2.44 -18.40
C VAL A 51 14.41 -1.54 -19.56
N VAL A 52 15.35 -1.96 -20.41
CA VAL A 52 15.80 -1.16 -21.57
C VAL A 52 14.65 -0.89 -22.54
N ASN A 53 13.83 -1.89 -22.84
CA ASN A 53 12.68 -1.71 -23.74
C ASN A 53 11.61 -0.80 -23.14
N LYS A 54 11.41 -0.85 -21.83
CA LYS A 54 10.50 0.07 -21.14
C LYS A 54 10.99 1.52 -21.20
N ILE A 55 12.29 1.76 -20.98
CA ILE A 55 12.90 3.10 -21.06
C ILE A 55 12.82 3.67 -22.47
N ARG A 56 13.05 2.82 -23.49
CA ARG A 56 12.95 3.21 -24.91
C ARG A 56 11.50 3.38 -25.39
N GLY A 57 10.51 3.01 -24.56
CA GLY A 57 9.09 3.11 -24.90
C GLY A 57 8.62 2.09 -25.95
N THR A 58 9.47 1.14 -26.36
CA THR A 58 9.13 0.10 -27.34
C THR A 58 8.14 -0.92 -26.79
N PHE A 59 8.20 -1.21 -25.49
CA PHE A 59 7.34 -2.21 -24.87
C PHE A 59 6.98 -1.86 -23.42
N LYS A 60 5.69 -1.87 -23.08
CA LYS A 60 5.21 -1.62 -21.72
C LYS A 60 5.11 -2.93 -20.95
N SER A 61 6.08 -3.18 -20.08
CA SER A 61 6.08 -4.35 -19.21
C SER A 61 6.39 -4.04 -17.74
N VAL A 62 5.92 -4.95 -16.88
CA VAL A 62 6.27 -4.99 -15.45
C VAL A 62 6.47 -6.46 -15.05
N ALA A 63 7.58 -6.74 -14.36
CA ALA A 63 7.83 -8.03 -13.76
C ALA A 63 7.67 -7.92 -12.24
N VAL A 64 7.02 -8.91 -11.64
CA VAL A 64 6.84 -9.04 -10.19
C VAL A 64 7.11 -10.48 -9.76
N LYS A 65 7.61 -10.66 -8.53
CA LYS A 65 7.79 -11.99 -7.96
C LYS A 65 6.44 -12.60 -7.58
N ALA A 66 6.29 -13.89 -7.81
CA ALA A 66 5.13 -14.65 -7.42
C ALA A 66 5.02 -14.68 -5.88
N PRO A 67 3.82 -14.53 -5.32
CA PRO A 67 3.64 -14.56 -3.87
C PRO A 67 3.80 -15.96 -3.30
N GLY A 68 4.29 -16.05 -2.07
CA GLY A 68 4.47 -17.32 -1.37
C GLY A 68 5.71 -18.10 -1.82
N PHE A 69 5.85 -19.32 -1.29
CA PHE A 69 6.95 -20.23 -1.58
C PHE A 69 6.43 -21.67 -1.68
N GLY A 70 7.20 -22.55 -2.33
CA GLY A 70 6.87 -23.97 -2.49
C GLY A 70 5.46 -24.19 -3.08
N ASP A 71 4.71 -25.13 -2.49
CA ASP A 71 3.37 -25.50 -2.96
C ASP A 71 2.35 -24.35 -2.84
N ARG A 72 2.54 -23.44 -1.89
CA ARG A 72 1.67 -22.26 -1.76
C ARG A 72 1.81 -21.34 -2.95
N ARG A 73 3.05 -21.13 -3.44
CA ARG A 73 3.29 -20.34 -4.64
C ARG A 73 2.58 -20.93 -5.84
N LYS A 74 2.65 -22.26 -6.02
CA LYS A 74 1.94 -22.97 -7.09
C LYS A 74 0.42 -22.79 -6.97
N ALA A 75 -0.13 -22.97 -5.77
CA ALA A 75 -1.55 -22.80 -5.53
C ALA A 75 -2.02 -21.36 -5.78
N MET A 76 -1.26 -20.35 -5.37
CA MET A 76 -1.56 -18.93 -5.60
C MET A 76 -1.40 -18.53 -7.07
N LEU A 77 -0.42 -19.06 -7.79
CA LEU A 77 -0.30 -18.89 -9.25
C LEU A 77 -1.52 -19.48 -9.97
N GLN A 78 -1.99 -20.65 -9.53
CA GLN A 78 -3.20 -21.26 -10.08
C GLN A 78 -4.45 -20.42 -9.79
N ASP A 79 -4.57 -19.86 -8.58
CA ASP A 79 -5.66 -18.96 -8.22
C ASP A 79 -5.68 -17.72 -9.14
N MET A 80 -4.51 -17.12 -9.41
CA MET A 80 -4.39 -16.00 -10.35
C MET A 80 -4.68 -16.41 -11.80
N ALA A 81 -4.29 -17.62 -12.20
CA ALA A 81 -4.57 -18.16 -13.53
C ALA A 81 -6.08 -18.28 -13.74
N ILE A 82 -6.79 -18.89 -12.79
CA ILE A 82 -8.26 -19.03 -12.82
C ILE A 82 -8.94 -17.65 -12.81
N LEU A 83 -8.48 -16.72 -11.95
CA LEU A 83 -9.03 -15.36 -11.87
C LEU A 83 -8.89 -14.58 -13.18
N THR A 84 -7.78 -14.78 -13.91
CA THR A 84 -7.45 -14.02 -15.12
C THR A 84 -7.78 -14.76 -16.42
N GLY A 85 -8.22 -16.02 -16.33
CA GLY A 85 -8.48 -16.87 -17.50
C GLY A 85 -7.21 -17.32 -18.24
N GLY A 86 -6.06 -17.32 -17.56
CA GLY A 86 -4.77 -17.77 -18.09
C GLY A 86 -4.41 -19.18 -17.61
N GLN A 87 -3.22 -19.64 -18.00
CA GLN A 87 -2.65 -20.91 -17.54
C GLN A 87 -1.23 -20.67 -16.99
N VAL A 88 -0.90 -21.36 -15.90
CA VAL A 88 0.46 -21.31 -15.34
C VAL A 88 1.38 -22.13 -16.21
N ILE A 89 2.45 -21.50 -16.70
CA ILE A 89 3.52 -22.19 -17.43
C ILE A 89 4.41 -22.88 -16.40
N SER A 90 4.41 -24.21 -16.46
CA SER A 90 5.22 -25.07 -15.60
C SER A 90 5.64 -26.33 -16.35
N GLU A 91 6.88 -26.75 -16.15
CA GLU A 91 7.40 -28.01 -16.68
C GLU A 91 6.61 -29.23 -16.16
N GLU A 92 6.02 -29.13 -14.96
CA GLU A 92 5.21 -30.19 -14.35
C GLU A 92 3.94 -30.52 -15.15
N VAL A 93 3.41 -29.54 -15.89
CA VAL A 93 2.25 -29.72 -16.78
C VAL A 93 2.66 -29.80 -18.26
N GLY A 94 3.97 -29.95 -18.54
CA GLY A 94 4.51 -30.09 -19.89
C GLY A 94 4.52 -28.80 -20.72
N LEU A 95 4.38 -27.63 -20.08
CA LEU A 95 4.41 -26.33 -20.75
C LEU A 95 5.78 -25.66 -20.60
N SER A 96 6.31 -25.12 -21.69
CA SER A 96 7.54 -24.34 -21.70
C SER A 96 7.29 -22.89 -22.13
N LEU A 97 8.14 -21.97 -21.67
CA LEU A 97 8.08 -20.55 -22.08
C LEU A 97 8.30 -20.38 -23.59
N GLU A 98 9.20 -21.15 -24.18
CA GLU A 98 9.52 -21.11 -25.61
C GLU A 98 8.32 -21.47 -26.49
N SER A 99 7.46 -22.39 -26.04
CA SER A 99 6.28 -22.85 -26.77
C SER A 99 5.00 -22.09 -26.40
N ALA A 100 5.10 -21.13 -25.49
CA ALA A 100 3.96 -20.40 -24.99
C ALA A 100 3.28 -19.55 -26.09
N ASP A 101 1.97 -19.45 -25.99
CA ASP A 101 1.16 -18.65 -26.90
C ASP A 101 0.28 -17.64 -26.14
N ILE A 102 -0.22 -16.62 -26.85
CA ILE A 102 -1.08 -15.58 -26.27
C ILE A 102 -2.33 -16.20 -25.62
N SER A 103 -2.80 -17.35 -26.12
CA SER A 103 -3.95 -18.08 -25.58
C SER A 103 -3.76 -18.55 -24.13
N LEU A 104 -2.51 -18.73 -23.68
CA LEU A 104 -2.19 -19.13 -22.32
C LEU A 104 -2.11 -17.93 -21.35
N LEU A 105 -2.05 -16.71 -21.88
CA LEU A 105 -1.93 -15.51 -21.06
C LEU A 105 -3.27 -15.13 -20.44
N GLY A 106 -3.22 -14.82 -19.14
CA GLY A 106 -4.34 -14.22 -18.45
C GLY A 106 -4.61 -12.80 -18.98
N LYS A 107 -5.83 -12.32 -18.74
CA LYS A 107 -6.23 -10.96 -19.06
C LYS A 107 -6.89 -10.32 -17.85
N ALA A 108 -6.71 -9.01 -17.72
CA ALA A 108 -7.41 -8.20 -16.74
C ALA A 108 -7.72 -6.83 -17.32
N ARG A 109 -8.71 -6.14 -16.78
CA ARG A 109 -8.99 -4.77 -17.21
C ARG A 109 -7.87 -3.81 -16.82
N LYS A 110 -7.32 -3.96 -15.61
CA LYS A 110 -6.30 -3.07 -15.08
C LYS A 110 -5.41 -3.77 -14.05
N VAL A 111 -4.12 -3.46 -14.07
CA VAL A 111 -3.17 -3.90 -13.05
C VAL A 111 -2.43 -2.70 -12.49
N VAL A 112 -2.36 -2.61 -11.16
CA VAL A 112 -1.60 -1.59 -10.44
C VAL A 112 -0.49 -2.26 -9.65
N VAL A 113 0.75 -1.86 -9.90
CA VAL A 113 1.95 -2.37 -9.22
C VAL A 113 2.61 -1.23 -8.46
N THR A 114 2.78 -1.39 -7.15
CA THR A 114 3.57 -0.50 -6.29
C THR A 114 4.90 -1.18 -5.92
N LYS A 115 5.67 -0.59 -5.00
CA LYS A 115 6.89 -1.23 -4.50
C LYS A 115 6.57 -2.53 -3.75
N ASP A 116 5.46 -2.53 -3.01
CA ASP A 116 5.16 -3.57 -2.02
C ASP A 116 3.96 -4.44 -2.42
N GLU A 117 3.10 -3.98 -3.35
CA GLU A 117 1.84 -4.64 -3.68
C GLU A 117 1.57 -4.69 -5.19
N THR A 118 0.86 -5.73 -5.62
CA THR A 118 0.31 -5.85 -6.99
C THR A 118 -1.19 -6.13 -6.90
N THR A 119 -2.00 -5.29 -7.54
CA THR A 119 -3.46 -5.41 -7.58
C THR A 119 -3.91 -5.69 -9.01
N ILE A 120 -4.62 -6.80 -9.20
CA ILE A 120 -5.26 -7.17 -10.47
C ILE A 120 -6.75 -6.84 -10.35
N VAL A 121 -7.27 -6.02 -11.26
CA VAL A 121 -8.65 -5.52 -11.24
C VAL A 121 -9.42 -6.11 -12.42
N GLU A 122 -10.56 -6.73 -12.13
CA GLU A 122 -11.46 -7.36 -13.11
C GLU A 122 -10.70 -8.30 -14.07
N GLY A 123 -10.29 -9.47 -13.53
CA GLY A 123 -9.72 -10.55 -14.33
C GLY A 123 -10.76 -11.16 -15.27
N ALA A 124 -10.33 -11.64 -16.44
CA ALA A 124 -11.21 -12.21 -17.46
C ALA A 124 -11.48 -13.72 -17.27
N GLY A 125 -11.35 -14.22 -16.05
CA GLY A 125 -11.62 -15.62 -15.70
C GLY A 125 -13.09 -15.97 -15.80
N ASP A 126 -13.37 -17.24 -16.07
CA ASP A 126 -14.72 -17.79 -16.09
C ASP A 126 -15.33 -17.85 -14.67
N SER A 127 -16.58 -17.40 -14.51
CA SER A 127 -17.23 -17.29 -13.21
C SER A 127 -17.44 -18.64 -12.54
N ASP A 128 -17.71 -19.69 -13.33
CA ASP A 128 -17.96 -21.03 -12.81
C ASP A 128 -16.64 -21.67 -12.36
N ALA A 129 -15.55 -21.44 -13.10
CA ALA A 129 -14.21 -21.84 -12.69
C ALA A 129 -13.78 -21.16 -11.38
N ILE A 130 -14.04 -19.87 -11.23
CA ILE A 130 -13.75 -19.12 -9.99
C ILE A 130 -14.60 -19.66 -8.83
N ALA A 131 -15.91 -19.87 -9.04
CA ALA A 131 -16.80 -20.42 -8.02
C ALA A 131 -16.39 -21.83 -7.59
N GLY A 132 -16.01 -22.69 -8.54
CA GLY A 132 -15.45 -24.01 -8.27
C GLY A 132 -14.18 -23.93 -7.44
N ARG A 133 -13.27 -23.00 -7.76
CA ARG A 133 -12.05 -22.79 -6.99
C ARG A 133 -12.31 -22.30 -5.57
N VAL A 134 -13.27 -21.39 -5.40
CA VAL A 134 -13.73 -20.90 -4.09
C VAL A 134 -14.30 -22.05 -3.25
N ALA A 135 -15.10 -22.94 -3.85
CA ALA A 135 -15.64 -24.11 -3.18
C ALA A 135 -14.55 -25.09 -2.74
N GLN A 136 -13.56 -25.36 -3.61
CA GLN A 136 -12.40 -26.20 -3.27
C GLN A 136 -11.66 -25.66 -2.05
N ILE A 137 -11.34 -24.36 -2.02
CA ILE A 137 -10.61 -23.75 -0.90
C ILE A 137 -11.43 -23.81 0.40
N ARG A 138 -12.76 -23.68 0.33
CA ARG A 138 -13.63 -23.86 1.51
C ARG A 138 -13.55 -25.28 2.06
N THR A 139 -13.61 -26.29 1.20
CA THR A 139 -13.43 -27.69 1.63
C THR A 139 -12.03 -27.95 2.19
N GLU A 140 -10.98 -27.35 1.60
CA GLU A 140 -9.61 -27.43 2.14
C GLU A 140 -9.50 -26.83 3.56
N ILE A 141 -10.21 -25.74 3.84
CA ILE A 141 -10.26 -25.11 5.18
C ILE A 141 -10.92 -26.04 6.20
N GLU A 142 -12.06 -26.64 5.84
CA GLU A 142 -12.81 -27.53 6.73
C GLU A 142 -12.04 -28.80 7.07
N ASN A 143 -11.28 -29.33 6.11
CA ASN A 143 -10.45 -30.53 6.28
C ASN A 143 -9.07 -30.25 6.89
N SER A 144 -8.76 -28.99 7.21
CA SER A 144 -7.45 -28.63 7.76
C SER A 144 -7.44 -28.70 9.29
N ASP A 145 -6.55 -29.53 9.82
CA ASP A 145 -6.28 -29.68 11.26
C ASP A 145 -5.29 -28.63 11.81
N SER A 146 -4.77 -27.75 10.95
CA SER A 146 -3.75 -26.75 11.27
C SER A 146 -4.34 -25.36 11.25
N ASP A 147 -4.34 -24.67 12.40
CA ASP A 147 -4.83 -23.28 12.49
C ASP A 147 -4.06 -22.33 11.58
N TYR A 148 -2.76 -22.58 11.42
CA TYR A 148 -1.90 -21.82 10.52
C TYR A 148 -2.35 -21.99 9.05
N ASP A 149 -2.62 -23.21 8.60
CA ASP A 149 -3.03 -23.45 7.21
C ASP A 149 -4.44 -22.92 6.96
N ARG A 150 -5.33 -23.03 7.97
CA ARG A 150 -6.67 -22.43 7.94
C ARG A 150 -6.61 -20.92 7.71
N GLU A 151 -5.76 -20.21 8.45
CA GLU A 151 -5.54 -18.76 8.27
C GLU A 151 -5.08 -18.44 6.83
N LYS A 152 -4.10 -19.17 6.30
CA LYS A 152 -3.58 -18.90 4.95
C LYS A 152 -4.56 -19.26 3.84
N LEU A 153 -5.37 -20.30 4.02
CA LEU A 153 -6.45 -20.63 3.10
C LEU A 153 -7.57 -19.58 3.15
N GLN A 154 -7.90 -19.06 4.33
CA GLN A 154 -8.84 -17.95 4.49
C GLN A 154 -8.36 -16.69 3.78
N GLU A 155 -7.07 -16.35 3.85
CA GLU A 155 -6.50 -15.23 3.08
C GLU A 155 -6.68 -15.40 1.56
N ARG A 156 -6.40 -16.61 1.05
CA ARG A 156 -6.58 -16.93 -0.38
C ARG A 156 -8.06 -16.85 -0.78
N LEU A 157 -8.94 -17.43 0.03
CA LEU A 157 -10.39 -17.39 -0.15
C LEU A 157 -10.89 -15.95 -0.17
N ALA A 158 -10.45 -15.11 0.76
CA ALA A 158 -10.84 -13.71 0.84
C ALA A 158 -10.41 -12.94 -0.41
N LYS A 159 -9.21 -13.20 -0.95
CA LYS A 159 -8.73 -12.56 -2.19
C LYS A 159 -9.50 -12.99 -3.43
N LEU A 160 -9.93 -14.25 -3.51
CA LEU A 160 -10.72 -14.76 -4.64
C LEU A 160 -12.20 -14.40 -4.56
N ALA A 161 -12.81 -14.50 -3.38
CA ALA A 161 -14.24 -14.29 -3.16
C ALA A 161 -14.59 -12.82 -2.85
N GLY A 162 -13.69 -12.07 -2.22
CA GLY A 162 -13.93 -10.69 -1.77
C GLY A 162 -13.95 -9.66 -2.90
N GLY A 163 -13.46 -10.03 -4.09
CA GLY A 163 -13.45 -9.16 -5.26
C GLY A 163 -12.64 -7.87 -5.05
N VAL A 164 -12.82 -6.92 -5.97
CA VAL A 164 -12.17 -5.61 -5.92
C VAL A 164 -13.23 -4.52 -6.10
N ALA A 165 -13.38 -3.65 -5.10
CA ALA A 165 -14.23 -2.47 -5.21
C ALA A 165 -13.47 -1.35 -5.95
N VAL A 166 -14.06 -0.81 -7.02
CA VAL A 166 -13.47 0.28 -7.81
C VAL A 166 -14.19 1.59 -7.52
N ILE A 167 -13.48 2.55 -6.93
CA ILE A 167 -13.99 3.91 -6.71
C ILE A 167 -13.58 4.80 -7.88
N LYS A 168 -14.56 5.27 -8.65
CA LYS A 168 -14.33 6.19 -9.78
C LYS A 168 -14.53 7.63 -9.31
N ALA A 169 -13.45 8.39 -9.21
CA ALA A 169 -13.52 9.83 -8.96
C ALA A 169 -13.89 10.57 -10.26
N GLY A 170 -14.76 11.58 -10.17
CA GLY A 170 -15.10 12.48 -11.27
C GLY A 170 -14.98 13.94 -10.83
N ALA A 171 -14.57 14.82 -11.74
CA ALA A 171 -14.46 16.25 -11.52
C ALA A 171 -14.59 17.02 -12.85
N ALA A 172 -14.76 18.35 -12.80
CA ALA A 172 -14.95 19.18 -13.98
C ALA A 172 -13.64 19.44 -14.73
N THR A 173 -12.51 19.47 -14.01
CA THR A 173 -11.17 19.63 -14.59
C THR A 173 -10.20 18.53 -14.16
N GLU A 174 -9.11 18.35 -14.91
CA GLU A 174 -8.10 17.33 -14.57
C GLU A 174 -7.39 17.61 -13.23
N VAL A 175 -7.19 18.89 -12.89
CA VAL A 175 -6.56 19.30 -11.62
C VAL A 175 -7.44 18.90 -10.44
N GLU A 176 -8.74 19.23 -10.50
CA GLU A 176 -9.72 18.81 -9.49
C GLU A 176 -9.86 17.29 -9.42
N LEU A 177 -9.78 16.59 -10.56
CA LEU A 177 -9.85 15.14 -10.60
C LEU A 177 -8.70 14.52 -9.80
N LYS A 178 -7.47 15.02 -9.99
CA LYS A 178 -6.28 14.56 -9.26
C LYS A 178 -6.40 14.85 -7.77
N GLU A 179 -6.81 16.06 -7.41
CA GLU A 179 -7.03 16.46 -6.00
C GLU A 179 -8.08 15.57 -5.33
N ARG A 180 -9.25 15.42 -5.95
CA ARG A 180 -10.35 14.60 -5.42
C ARG A 180 -9.96 13.14 -5.31
N LYS A 181 -9.21 12.64 -6.30
CA LYS A 181 -8.67 11.27 -6.27
C LYS A 181 -7.74 11.08 -5.06
N HIS A 182 -6.79 11.98 -4.82
CA HIS A 182 -5.89 11.87 -3.66
C HIS A 182 -6.67 11.91 -2.34
N ARG A 183 -7.64 12.82 -2.20
CA ARG A 183 -8.51 12.85 -1.01
C ARG A 183 -9.27 11.54 -0.77
N ILE A 184 -9.78 10.93 -1.84
CA ILE A 184 -10.47 9.63 -1.74
C ILE A 184 -9.48 8.53 -1.33
N GLU A 185 -8.29 8.49 -1.91
CA GLU A 185 -7.24 7.53 -1.56
C GLU A 185 -6.84 7.64 -0.08
N ASP A 186 -6.67 8.87 0.41
CA ASP A 186 -6.35 9.14 1.81
C ASP A 186 -7.51 8.73 2.74
N ALA A 187 -8.75 9.05 2.39
CA ALA A 187 -9.92 8.65 3.16
C ALA A 187 -10.06 7.12 3.27
N VAL A 188 -9.82 6.39 2.17
CA VAL A 188 -9.86 4.92 2.17
C VAL A 188 -8.77 4.34 3.07
N ARG A 189 -7.57 4.90 3.04
CA ARG A 189 -6.46 4.46 3.91
C ARG A 189 -6.75 4.74 5.38
N ASN A 190 -7.31 5.91 5.69
CA ASN A 190 -7.71 6.26 7.05
C ASN A 190 -8.82 5.35 7.58
N ALA A 191 -9.83 5.04 6.76
CA ALA A 191 -10.89 4.10 7.14
C ALA A 191 -10.33 2.70 7.44
N LYS A 192 -9.39 2.20 6.62
CA LYS A 192 -8.71 0.92 6.88
C LYS A 192 -7.92 0.96 8.20
N ALA A 193 -7.13 2.01 8.42
CA ALA A 193 -6.37 2.18 9.65
C ALA A 193 -7.26 2.26 10.89
N ALA A 194 -8.43 2.90 10.78
CA ALA A 194 -9.42 2.99 11.84
C ALA A 194 -10.06 1.62 12.17
N VAL A 195 -10.30 0.78 11.16
CA VAL A 195 -10.80 -0.59 11.37
C VAL A 195 -9.76 -1.47 12.07
N GLU A 196 -8.47 -1.26 11.80
CA GLU A 196 -7.38 -2.05 12.39
C GLU A 196 -7.07 -1.69 13.84
N GLU A 197 -6.86 -0.40 14.15
CA GLU A 197 -6.37 0.06 15.46
C GLU A 197 -7.38 0.95 16.22
N GLY A 198 -8.57 1.18 15.67
CA GLY A 198 -9.58 2.06 16.25
C GLY A 198 -9.33 3.56 15.98
N ILE A 199 -10.12 4.39 16.66
CA ILE A 199 -10.12 5.86 16.51
C ILE A 199 -9.91 6.57 17.84
N VAL A 200 -9.36 7.77 17.78
CA VAL A 200 -9.19 8.70 18.90
C VAL A 200 -9.71 10.09 18.53
N ALA A 201 -9.90 10.94 19.53
CA ALA A 201 -10.27 12.34 19.32
C ALA A 201 -9.23 13.04 18.43
N GLY A 202 -9.68 13.60 17.31
CA GLY A 202 -8.80 14.21 16.32
C GLY A 202 -8.30 15.59 16.74
N GLY A 203 -7.86 16.38 15.76
CA GLY A 203 -7.50 17.79 15.97
C GLY A 203 -6.27 18.00 16.87
N GLY A 204 -5.43 16.97 17.04
CA GLY A 204 -4.26 17.01 17.93
C GLY A 204 -4.60 16.86 19.42
N VAL A 205 -5.86 16.65 19.79
CA VAL A 205 -6.29 16.50 21.19
C VAL A 205 -5.75 15.23 21.82
N ALA A 206 -5.76 14.12 21.09
CA ALA A 206 -5.24 12.84 21.59
C ALA A 206 -3.77 12.92 22.03
N LEU A 207 -2.93 13.65 21.28
CA LEU A 207 -1.51 13.85 21.62
C LEU A 207 -1.36 14.76 22.85
N LEU A 208 -2.14 15.84 22.91
CA LEU A 208 -2.12 16.75 24.06
C LEU A 208 -2.54 16.04 25.36
N HIS A 209 -3.61 15.26 25.33
CA HIS A 209 -4.10 14.50 26.49
C HIS A 209 -3.20 13.32 26.87
N ALA A 210 -2.29 12.89 25.99
CA ALA A 210 -1.29 11.87 26.29
C ALA A 210 -0.05 12.42 27.04
N ILE A 211 0.14 13.75 27.10
CA ILE A 211 1.29 14.38 27.76
C ILE A 211 1.52 13.91 29.21
N PRO A 212 0.50 13.78 30.07
CA PRO A 212 0.71 13.35 31.46
C PRO A 212 1.38 11.98 31.59
N ALA A 213 1.30 11.10 30.58
CA ALA A 213 2.00 9.81 30.59
C ALA A 213 3.53 9.98 30.65
N LEU A 214 4.07 11.12 30.20
CA LEU A 214 5.48 11.44 30.33
C LEU A 214 5.90 11.70 31.79
N ASP A 215 4.96 12.07 32.66
CA ASP A 215 5.24 12.36 34.08
C ASP A 215 5.48 11.08 34.90
N GLU A 216 5.09 9.92 34.36
CA GLU A 216 5.35 8.60 34.96
C GLU A 216 6.80 8.16 34.76
N LEU A 217 7.53 8.79 33.83
CA LEU A 217 8.92 8.48 33.52
C LEU A 217 9.85 9.11 34.56
N LYS A 218 10.70 8.31 35.18
CA LYS A 218 11.75 8.77 36.10
C LYS A 218 13.03 9.00 35.32
N LEU A 219 13.22 10.22 34.82
CA LEU A 219 14.34 10.61 33.97
C LEU A 219 15.16 11.72 34.61
N GLU A 220 16.47 11.74 34.36
CA GLU A 220 17.40 12.76 34.87
C GLU A 220 18.29 13.29 33.73
N GLY A 221 18.89 14.48 33.93
CA GLY A 221 19.84 15.07 32.98
C GLY A 221 19.30 15.21 31.56
N ASP A 222 20.05 14.69 30.58
CA ASP A 222 19.73 14.81 29.15
C ASP A 222 18.44 14.06 28.77
N GLU A 223 18.13 12.95 29.45
CA GLU A 223 16.89 12.20 29.18
C GLU A 223 15.65 13.02 29.58
N ALA A 224 15.71 13.74 30.69
CA ALA A 224 14.65 14.66 31.11
C ALA A 224 14.49 15.81 30.11
N THR A 225 15.59 16.29 29.54
CA THR A 225 15.55 17.30 28.46
C THR A 225 14.87 16.75 27.21
N GLY A 226 15.19 15.52 26.81
CA GLY A 226 14.53 14.82 25.70
C GLY A 226 13.02 14.67 25.91
N ALA A 227 12.59 14.26 27.11
CA ALA A 227 11.17 14.16 27.45
C ALA A 227 10.45 15.51 27.36
N ASN A 228 11.09 16.61 27.76
CA ASN A 228 10.55 17.95 27.61
C ASN A 228 10.42 18.38 26.14
N ILE A 229 11.35 17.99 25.27
CA ILE A 229 11.24 18.24 23.83
C ILE A 229 10.00 17.53 23.26
N VAL A 230 9.80 16.26 23.62
CA VAL A 230 8.62 15.49 23.21
C VAL A 230 7.34 16.14 23.74
N ARG A 231 7.33 16.57 25.00
CA ARG A 231 6.19 17.27 25.63
C ARG A 231 5.74 18.49 24.80
N VAL A 232 6.69 19.34 24.42
CA VAL A 232 6.40 20.52 23.60
C VAL A 232 5.91 20.13 22.20
N ALA A 233 6.50 19.08 21.60
CA ALA A 233 6.13 18.61 20.28
C ALA A 233 4.70 18.04 20.21
N LEU A 234 4.22 17.39 21.29
CA LEU A 234 2.87 16.82 21.35
C LEU A 234 1.76 17.89 21.26
N GLU A 235 2.06 19.14 21.62
CA GLU A 235 1.10 20.26 21.51
C GLU A 235 1.06 20.88 20.11
N ALA A 236 2.10 20.66 19.31
CA ALA A 236 2.30 21.34 18.04
C ALA A 236 1.16 21.11 17.04
N PRO A 237 0.58 19.89 16.89
CA PRO A 237 -0.51 19.67 15.94
C PRO A 237 -1.77 20.50 16.25
N LEU A 238 -2.21 20.52 17.51
CA LEU A 238 -3.37 21.33 17.93
C LEU A 238 -3.08 22.82 17.74
N LYS A 239 -1.88 23.28 18.13
CA LYS A 239 -1.47 24.68 17.97
C LYS A 239 -1.44 25.11 16.50
N GLN A 240 -0.95 24.25 15.61
CA GLN A 240 -0.91 24.54 14.19
C GLN A 240 -2.32 24.63 13.58
N ILE A 241 -3.23 23.74 13.99
CA ILE A 241 -4.63 23.77 13.55
C ILE A 241 -5.31 25.06 14.03
N ALA A 242 -5.12 25.43 15.31
CA ALA A 242 -5.63 26.67 15.87
C ALA A 242 -5.10 27.92 15.14
N PHE A 243 -3.79 27.95 14.87
CA PHE A 243 -3.15 29.03 14.12
C PHE A 243 -3.73 29.17 12.71
N ASN A 244 -3.91 28.06 11.98
CA ASN A 244 -4.53 28.06 10.67
C ASN A 244 -6.00 28.51 10.71
N GLY A 245 -6.69 28.29 11.83
CA GLY A 245 -8.03 28.80 12.11
C GLY A 245 -8.08 30.27 12.58
N GLY A 246 -6.94 30.96 12.66
CA GLY A 246 -6.87 32.36 13.11
C GLY A 246 -7.03 32.56 14.62
N LEU A 247 -6.86 31.51 15.43
CA LEU A 247 -6.97 31.54 16.88
C LEU A 247 -5.59 31.57 17.55
N GLU A 248 -5.53 32.08 18.77
CA GLU A 248 -4.28 32.16 19.55
C GLU A 248 -3.87 30.75 20.05
N PRO A 249 -2.79 30.13 19.52
CA PRO A 249 -2.52 28.71 19.72
C PRO A 249 -2.30 28.31 21.19
N GLY A 250 -1.62 29.16 21.96
CA GLY A 250 -1.35 28.92 23.38
C GLY A 250 -2.63 28.87 24.21
N VAL A 251 -3.56 29.81 23.96
CA VAL A 251 -4.85 29.87 24.66
C VAL A 251 -5.69 28.64 24.34
N VAL A 252 -5.71 28.21 23.07
CA VAL A 252 -6.41 26.99 22.67
C VAL A 252 -5.83 25.76 23.38
N ALA A 253 -4.51 25.59 23.34
CA ALA A 253 -3.85 24.43 23.96
C ALA A 253 -4.11 24.37 25.47
N GLU A 254 -3.99 25.49 26.20
CA GLU A 254 -4.30 25.55 27.63
C GLU A 254 -5.76 25.21 27.93
N LYS A 255 -6.70 25.73 27.13
CA LYS A 255 -8.12 25.43 27.33
C LYS A 255 -8.44 23.95 27.11
N VAL A 256 -7.89 23.34 26.05
CA VAL A 256 -8.08 21.90 25.76
C VAL A 256 -7.42 21.03 26.82
N ARG A 257 -6.23 21.41 27.32
CA ARG A 257 -5.53 20.65 28.37
C ARG A 257 -6.34 20.55 29.66
N ASN A 258 -7.04 21.63 30.02
CA ASN A 258 -7.88 21.70 31.21
C ASN A 258 -9.33 21.20 30.99
N SER A 259 -9.64 20.72 29.77
CA SER A 259 -10.97 20.19 29.43
C SER A 259 -11.02 18.67 29.65
N PRO A 260 -12.23 18.08 29.80
CA PRO A 260 -12.39 16.63 29.87
C PRO A 260 -11.80 15.91 28.65
N ALA A 261 -11.36 14.67 28.85
CA ALA A 261 -10.81 13.84 27.77
C ALA A 261 -11.76 13.79 26.56
N GLY A 262 -11.21 13.98 25.36
CA GLY A 262 -11.98 14.02 24.11
C GLY A 262 -12.67 15.35 23.80
N THR A 263 -12.69 16.31 24.73
CA THR A 263 -13.13 17.69 24.45
C THR A 263 -12.00 18.47 23.78
N GLY A 264 -12.30 19.13 22.67
CA GLY A 264 -11.31 19.84 21.85
C GLY A 264 -11.89 21.00 21.07
N LEU A 265 -11.02 21.74 20.38
CA LEU A 265 -11.43 22.76 19.41
C LEU A 265 -11.86 22.09 18.11
N ASN A 266 -13.14 22.22 17.74
CA ASN A 266 -13.58 21.96 16.38
C ASN A 266 -13.23 23.18 15.52
N ALA A 267 -12.13 23.13 14.78
CA ALA A 267 -11.66 24.26 13.98
C ALA A 267 -12.58 24.63 12.81
N ALA A 268 -13.53 23.77 12.43
CA ALA A 268 -14.51 24.08 11.39
C ALA A 268 -15.64 24.98 11.90
N THR A 269 -16.03 24.84 13.18
CA THR A 269 -17.10 25.63 13.82
C THR A 269 -16.57 26.71 14.76
N GLY A 270 -15.35 26.55 15.26
CA GLY A 270 -14.74 27.40 16.30
C GLY A 270 -15.17 27.02 17.72
N GLU A 271 -15.96 25.97 17.89
CA GLU A 271 -16.52 25.58 19.19
C GLU A 271 -15.64 24.57 19.94
N TYR A 272 -15.80 24.53 21.26
CA TYR A 272 -15.15 23.54 22.12
C TYR A 272 -16.17 22.48 22.52
N GLU A 273 -15.98 21.27 22.01
CA GLU A 273 -16.96 20.20 22.14
C GLU A 273 -16.30 18.82 22.17
N ASP A 274 -17.09 17.78 22.42
CA ASP A 274 -16.66 16.39 22.30
C ASP A 274 -16.41 16.06 20.83
N LEU A 275 -15.13 15.95 20.46
CA LEU A 275 -14.72 15.83 19.06
C LEU A 275 -15.20 14.52 18.42
N LEU A 276 -15.28 13.43 19.19
CA LEU A 276 -15.79 12.17 18.65
C LEU A 276 -17.29 12.26 18.35
N LYS A 277 -18.06 12.92 19.21
CA LYS A 277 -19.49 13.17 18.95
C LYS A 277 -19.71 14.14 17.79
N ALA A 278 -18.81 15.11 17.61
CA ALA A 278 -18.81 16.03 16.48
C ALA A 278 -18.31 15.40 15.16
N GLY A 279 -17.84 14.14 15.19
CA GLY A 279 -17.32 13.44 14.01
C GLY A 279 -15.88 13.80 13.63
N VAL A 280 -15.15 14.50 14.50
CA VAL A 280 -13.73 14.83 14.35
C VAL A 280 -12.89 13.75 15.02
N ALA A 281 -12.55 12.72 14.24
CA ALA A 281 -11.81 11.55 14.71
C ALA A 281 -10.60 11.27 13.82
N ASP A 282 -9.51 10.84 14.46
CA ASP A 282 -8.30 10.37 13.78
C ASP A 282 -8.09 8.87 14.07
N PRO A 283 -7.64 8.07 13.08
CA PRO A 283 -7.24 6.69 13.35
C PRO A 283 -6.03 6.64 14.30
N VAL A 284 -6.07 5.75 15.29
CA VAL A 284 -4.98 5.57 16.29
C VAL A 284 -3.63 5.34 15.61
N LYS A 285 -3.63 4.46 14.59
CA LYS A 285 -2.43 4.12 13.80
C LYS A 285 -1.78 5.37 13.19
N VAL A 286 -2.58 6.30 12.68
CA VAL A 286 -2.08 7.52 12.03
C VAL A 286 -1.41 8.42 13.06
N THR A 287 -2.07 8.69 14.18
CA THR A 287 -1.52 9.53 15.26
C THR A 287 -0.24 8.95 15.83
N ARG A 288 -0.21 7.65 16.13
CA ARG A 288 0.96 6.94 16.66
C ARG A 288 2.11 6.90 15.66
N SER A 289 1.85 6.51 14.41
CA SER A 289 2.89 6.42 13.38
C SER A 289 3.48 7.79 13.04
N ALA A 290 2.67 8.86 13.02
CA ALA A 290 3.17 10.21 12.82
C ALA A 290 4.17 10.60 13.91
N LEU A 291 3.83 10.37 15.18
CA LEU A 291 4.72 10.68 16.31
C LEU A 291 6.01 9.84 16.26
N GLN A 292 5.90 8.53 16.06
CA GLN A 292 7.06 7.62 16.04
C GLN A 292 8.03 7.92 14.91
N ASN A 293 7.51 8.17 13.69
CA ASN A 293 8.35 8.47 12.54
C ASN A 293 9.01 9.85 12.69
N ALA A 294 8.28 10.86 13.19
CA ALA A 294 8.84 12.18 13.45
C ALA A 294 9.95 12.13 14.51
N ALA A 295 9.72 11.43 15.62
CA ALA A 295 10.72 11.24 16.67
C ALA A 295 11.96 10.48 16.16
N SER A 296 11.78 9.46 15.32
CA SER A 296 12.88 8.69 14.72
C SER A 296 13.80 9.57 13.87
N ILE A 297 13.22 10.40 12.99
CA ILE A 297 14.02 11.30 12.14
C ILE A 297 14.66 12.42 12.96
N ALA A 298 13.91 13.02 13.91
CA ALA A 298 14.45 14.07 14.77
C ALA A 298 15.62 13.56 15.62
N GLY A 299 15.51 12.37 16.20
CA GLY A 299 16.59 11.74 16.97
C GLY A 299 17.84 11.52 16.12
N LEU A 300 17.68 10.95 14.92
CA LEU A 300 18.79 10.77 13.98
C LEU A 300 19.47 12.11 13.66
N PHE A 301 18.69 13.14 13.35
CA PHE A 301 19.20 14.45 12.96
C PHE A 301 19.94 15.16 14.11
N LEU A 302 19.39 15.11 15.33
CA LEU A 302 20.02 15.71 16.53
C LEU A 302 21.36 15.06 16.88
N THR A 303 21.55 13.78 16.55
CA THR A 303 22.82 13.05 16.78
C THR A 303 23.79 13.10 15.59
N THR A 304 23.44 13.78 14.50
CA THR A 304 24.28 13.84 13.30
C THR A 304 25.35 14.92 13.46
N GLU A 305 26.57 14.52 13.80
CA GLU A 305 27.72 15.42 14.00
C GLU A 305 28.35 15.94 12.69
N ALA A 306 28.24 15.19 11.60
CA ALA A 306 28.87 15.53 10.33
C ALA A 306 27.98 15.14 9.14
N VAL A 307 27.97 16.00 8.13
CA VAL A 307 27.28 15.78 6.85
C VAL A 307 28.30 15.92 5.72
N VAL A 308 28.37 14.91 4.86
CA VAL A 308 29.15 14.94 3.62
C VAL A 308 28.17 15.11 2.46
N ALA A 309 28.42 16.10 1.61
CA ALA A 309 27.58 16.39 0.45
C ALA A 309 28.43 16.58 -0.80
N ASP A 310 27.85 16.24 -1.96
CA ASP A 310 28.48 16.53 -3.24
C ASP A 310 28.64 18.03 -3.45
N LYS A 311 29.72 18.41 -4.13
CA LYS A 311 29.93 19.81 -4.51
C LYS A 311 28.80 20.24 -5.46
N PRO A 312 28.19 21.43 -5.25
CA PRO A 312 27.16 21.93 -6.16
C PRO A 312 27.64 21.94 -7.60
N GLU A 313 26.78 21.50 -8.53
CA GLU A 313 27.05 21.62 -9.95
C GLU A 313 27.21 23.10 -10.32
N LYS A 314 28.12 23.40 -11.25
CA LYS A 314 28.23 24.76 -11.78
C LYS A 314 26.92 25.08 -12.51
N ALA A 315 26.33 26.23 -12.21
CA ALA A 315 25.17 26.72 -12.95
C ALA A 315 25.45 26.67 -14.46
N ALA A 316 24.53 26.11 -15.23
CA ALA A 316 24.60 26.13 -16.69
C ALA A 316 24.63 27.60 -17.15
N ALA A 317 25.62 27.94 -17.98
CA ALA A 317 25.78 29.27 -18.57
C ALA A 317 24.71 29.54 -19.64
#